data_AF-A0A531NBA9-F1
#
_entry.id   AF-A0A531NBA9-F1
#
_cell.length_a   1.000
_cell.length_b   1.000
_cell.length_c   1.000
_cell.angle_alpha   90.00
_cell.angle_beta   90.00
_cell.angle_gamma   90.00
#
_symmetry.space_group_name_H-M   'P 1'
#
loop_
_entity.id
_entity.type
_entity.pdbx_description
1 polymer ?
#
loop_
_entity_poly.entity_id
_entity_poly.type
_entity_poly.pdbx_seq_one_letter_code
_entity_poly.pdbx_strand_id
1 'polypeptide(L)'
;MTGSRDSSEAEGQRYLGRRFDWNTAARDYIGPDTAILLGILFIAAVFRFHGITLPLVDAFSWRETSTAMMADNFQQRSWNIFFPEVSWTGPGPSYQGREFQIVSYLTALLYQLFGWHDWFG
;
A
#
# COMPACT_ATOMS: atom_id res chain seq x y z
N MET A 1 42.28 17.97 -45.79
CA MET A 1 41.89 17.37 -44.48
C MET A 1 40.71 18.16 -43.93
N THR A 2 39.49 17.93 -44.43
CA THR A 2 38.29 18.74 -44.10
C THR A 2 36.98 17.95 -44.30
N GLY A 3 36.99 16.64 -44.00
CA GLY A 3 35.83 15.77 -44.27
C GLY A 3 35.24 15.05 -43.04
N SER A 4 35.78 15.25 -41.84
CA SER A 4 35.40 14.44 -40.65
C SER A 4 34.66 15.20 -39.54
N ARG A 5 34.52 16.53 -39.64
CA ARG A 5 33.81 17.33 -38.62
C ARG A 5 32.31 17.44 -38.89
N ASP A 6 31.89 17.57 -40.15
CA ASP A 6 30.48 17.73 -40.52
C ASP A 6 29.61 16.49 -40.24
N SER A 7 30.16 15.28 -40.34
CA SER A 7 29.40 14.05 -40.06
C SER A 7 29.14 13.85 -38.56
N SER A 8 30.08 14.25 -37.71
CA SER A 8 29.96 14.21 -36.24
C SER A 8 28.89 15.18 -35.73
N GLU A 9 28.85 16.39 -36.28
CA GLU A 9 27.86 17.41 -35.91
C GLU A 9 26.45 17.04 -36.40
N ALA A 10 26.33 16.44 -37.60
CA ALA A 10 25.07 15.94 -38.13
C ALA A 10 24.52 14.74 -37.35
N GLU A 11 25.37 13.84 -36.86
CA GLU A 11 24.97 12.73 -35.99
C GLU A 11 24.57 13.21 -34.59
N GLY A 12 25.33 14.14 -34.00
CA GLY A 12 25.02 14.76 -32.71
C GLY A 12 23.64 15.43 -32.69
N GLN A 13 23.23 16.09 -33.79
CA GLN A 13 21.90 16.67 -33.90
C GLN A 13 20.77 15.64 -34.04
N ARG A 14 21.03 14.45 -34.61
CA ARG A 14 20.04 13.37 -34.67
C ARG A 14 19.75 12.75 -33.30
N TYR A 15 20.74 12.72 -32.40
CA TYR A 15 20.53 12.24 -31.03
C TYR A 15 19.77 13.24 -30.15
N LEU A 16 19.94 14.54 -30.39
CA LEU A 16 19.24 15.60 -29.65
C LEU A 16 17.75 15.76 -30.04
N GLY A 17 17.32 15.15 -31.14
CA GLY A 17 15.96 15.26 -31.67
C GLY A 17 14.92 14.33 -31.04
N ARG A 18 15.31 13.34 -30.21
CA ARG A 18 14.36 12.45 -29.54
C ARG A 18 13.82 13.06 -28.26
N ARG A 19 13.09 14.17 -28.40
CA ARG A 19 12.28 14.73 -27.31
C ARG A 19 11.16 13.71 -27.05
N PHE A 20 11.29 12.93 -25.98
CA PHE A 20 10.26 11.98 -25.55
C PHE A 20 8.99 12.78 -25.26
N ASP A 21 8.02 12.72 -26.17
CA ASP A 21 6.77 13.47 -26.07
C ASP A 21 5.83 12.75 -25.10
N TRP A 22 5.98 13.06 -23.81
CA TRP A 22 5.13 12.56 -22.74
C TRP A 22 3.64 12.86 -22.96
N ASN A 23 3.33 13.89 -23.75
CA ASN A 23 1.95 14.33 -23.99
C ASN A 23 1.21 13.45 -25.01
N THR A 24 1.91 12.84 -25.97
CA THR A 24 1.31 11.87 -26.90
C THR A 24 1.11 10.52 -26.21
N ALA A 25 2.09 10.05 -25.44
CA ALA A 25 1.97 8.79 -24.70
C ALA A 25 0.81 8.82 -23.70
N ALA A 26 0.61 9.91 -22.95
CA ALA A 26 -0.46 10.03 -21.95
C ALA A 26 -1.89 10.11 -22.56
N ARG A 27 -2.02 10.61 -23.80
CA ARG A 27 -3.33 10.77 -24.47
C ARG A 27 -3.86 9.44 -25.03
N ASP A 28 -2.98 8.54 -25.42
CA ASP A 28 -3.37 7.25 -26.01
C ASP A 28 -3.77 6.17 -24.98
N TYR A 29 -3.62 6.42 -23.68
CA TYR A 29 -4.00 5.46 -22.63
C TYR A 29 -5.50 5.46 -22.29
N ILE A 30 -6.26 6.52 -22.59
CA ILE A 30 -7.70 6.59 -22.29
C ILE A 30 -8.50 6.03 -23.48
N GLY A 31 -8.21 4.78 -23.84
CA GLY A 31 -9.07 4.00 -24.71
C GLY A 31 -10.39 3.62 -24.01
N PRO A 32 -11.44 3.24 -24.76
CA PRO A 32 -12.69 2.75 -24.17
C PRO A 32 -12.45 1.53 -23.26
N ASP A 33 -11.48 0.68 -23.59
CA ASP A 33 -11.13 -0.49 -22.76
C ASP A 33 -10.54 -0.09 -21.41
N THR A 34 -9.67 0.93 -21.37
CA THR A 34 -9.13 1.47 -20.12
C THR A 34 -10.25 2.11 -19.30
N ALA A 35 -11.18 2.83 -19.93
CA ALA A 35 -12.32 3.42 -19.23
C ALA A 35 -13.23 2.33 -18.63
N ILE A 36 -13.47 1.23 -19.37
CA ILE A 36 -14.22 0.06 -18.88
C ILE A 36 -13.49 -0.59 -17.71
N LEU A 37 -12.18 -0.82 -17.82
CA LEU A 37 -11.37 -1.40 -16.73
C LEU A 37 -11.42 -0.52 -15.48
N LEU A 38 -11.23 0.79 -15.61
CA LEU A 38 -11.33 1.74 -14.50
C LEU A 38 -12.73 1.72 -13.88
N GLY A 39 -13.78 1.64 -14.70
CA GLY A 39 -15.16 1.49 -14.23
C GLY A 39 -15.34 0.22 -13.40
N ILE A 40 -14.83 -0.92 -13.88
CA ILE A 40 -14.87 -2.20 -13.15
C ILE A 40 -14.11 -2.12 -11.83
N LEU A 41 -12.88 -1.60 -11.84
CA LEU A 41 -12.07 -1.45 -10.64
C LEU A 41 -12.72 -0.49 -9.62
N PHE A 42 -13.34 0.57 -10.10
CA PHE A 42 -14.08 1.51 -9.25
C PHE A 42 -15.28 0.84 -8.59
N ILE A 43 -16.11 0.13 -9.35
CA ILE A 43 -17.26 -0.60 -8.81
C ILE A 43 -16.80 -1.66 -7.80
N ALA A 44 -15.76 -2.42 -8.12
CA ALA A 44 -15.18 -3.41 -7.22
C ALA A 44 -14.67 -2.77 -5.92
N ALA A 45 -14.01 -1.60 -6.00
CA ALA A 45 -13.57 -0.86 -4.83
C ALA A 45 -14.74 -0.41 -3.96
N VAL A 46 -15.82 0.13 -4.54
CA VAL A 46 -17.02 0.53 -3.79
C VAL A 46 -17.63 -0.64 -3.04
N PHE A 47 -17.80 -1.79 -3.69
CA PHE A 47 -18.31 -2.98 -3.03
C PHE A 47 -17.37 -3.52 -1.96
N ARG A 48 -16.05 -3.35 -2.11
CA ARG A 48 -15.06 -3.77 -1.11
C ARG A 48 -15.22 -3.02 0.22
N PHE A 49 -15.72 -1.79 0.20
CA PHE A 49 -15.99 -1.00 1.41
C PHE A 49 -17.33 -1.34 2.08
N HIS A 50 -18.19 -2.13 1.45
CA HIS A 50 -19.46 -2.51 2.05
C HIS A 50 -19.22 -3.36 3.32
N GLY A 51 -19.65 -2.85 4.47
CA GLY A 51 -19.49 -3.53 5.75
C GLY A 51 -18.12 -3.35 6.41
N ILE A 52 -17.29 -2.40 5.96
CA ILE A 52 -15.96 -2.20 6.54
C ILE A 52 -15.98 -1.85 8.04
N THR A 53 -17.09 -1.32 8.56
CA THR A 53 -17.29 -0.97 9.97
C THR A 53 -17.95 -2.07 10.79
N LEU A 54 -18.05 -3.30 10.26
CA LEU A 54 -18.54 -4.45 11.03
C LEU A 54 -17.50 -4.81 12.11
N PRO A 55 -17.95 -5.16 13.33
CA PRO A 55 -17.05 -5.55 14.40
C PRO A 55 -16.36 -6.89 14.10
N LEU A 56 -15.11 -7.04 14.59
CA LEU A 56 -14.25 -8.22 14.38
C LEU A 56 -14.68 -9.46 15.22
N VAL A 57 -15.95 -9.85 15.12
CA VAL A 57 -16.57 -10.90 15.96
C VAL A 57 -17.13 -12.07 15.15
N ASP A 58 -16.84 -12.15 13.85
CA ASP A 58 -17.26 -13.28 13.04
C ASP A 58 -16.45 -14.56 13.35
N ALA A 59 -16.96 -15.71 12.90
CA ALA A 59 -16.38 -17.02 13.24
C ALA A 59 -14.94 -17.23 12.71
N PHE A 60 -14.52 -16.43 11.73
CA PHE A 60 -13.20 -16.52 11.10
C PHE A 60 -12.33 -15.29 11.35
N SER A 61 -12.76 -14.38 12.24
CA SER A 61 -12.07 -13.11 12.54
C SER A 61 -10.77 -13.28 13.33
N TRP A 62 -10.46 -14.49 13.82
CA TRP A 62 -9.31 -14.74 14.72
C TRP A 62 -7.98 -14.16 14.22
N ARG A 63 -7.77 -14.13 12.89
CA ARG A 63 -6.59 -13.49 12.28
C ARG A 63 -6.64 -11.97 12.36
N GLU A 64 -7.77 -11.38 11.99
CA GLU A 64 -8.02 -9.94 12.02
C GLU A 64 -7.98 -9.43 13.46
N THR A 65 -8.74 -10.05 14.36
CA THR A 65 -8.72 -9.73 15.80
C THR A 65 -7.31 -9.83 16.38
N SER A 66 -6.50 -10.83 15.98
CA SER A 66 -5.11 -10.89 16.46
C SER A 66 -4.23 -9.75 15.94
N THR A 67 -4.46 -9.27 14.72
CA THR A 67 -3.77 -8.10 14.14
C THR A 67 -4.18 -6.84 14.91
N ALA A 68 -5.47 -6.65 15.14
CA ALA A 68 -6.04 -5.57 15.93
C ALA A 68 -5.45 -5.55 17.35
N MET A 69 -5.37 -6.71 18.02
CA MET A 69 -4.77 -6.85 19.35
C MET A 69 -3.29 -6.48 19.37
N MET A 70 -2.53 -6.85 18.35
CA MET A 70 -1.12 -6.45 18.24
C MET A 70 -0.97 -4.95 18.02
N ALA A 71 -1.80 -4.37 17.15
CA ALA A 71 -1.81 -2.93 16.91
C ALA A 71 -2.14 -2.14 18.19
N ASP A 72 -3.08 -2.65 18.98
CA ASP A 72 -3.44 -2.10 20.29
C ASP A 72 -2.27 -2.19 21.29
N ASN A 73 -1.64 -3.36 21.40
CA ASN A 73 -0.49 -3.55 22.29
C ASN A 73 0.75 -2.77 21.87
N PHE A 74 0.95 -2.45 20.59
CA PHE A 74 2.05 -1.59 20.16
C PHE A 74 1.96 -0.19 20.79
N GLN A 75 0.75 0.36 20.90
CA GLN A 75 0.51 1.64 21.58
C GLN A 75 0.48 1.52 23.10
N GLN A 76 -0.17 0.48 23.63
CA GLN A 76 -0.42 0.36 25.06
C GLN A 76 0.78 -0.17 25.85
N ARG A 77 1.65 -0.98 25.23
CA ARG A 77 2.73 -1.71 25.93
C ARG A 77 4.11 -1.36 25.41
N SER A 78 4.37 -1.56 24.12
CA SER A 78 5.70 -1.42 23.54
C SER A 78 5.66 -1.30 22.03
N TRP A 79 6.34 -0.30 21.46
CA TRP A 79 6.51 -0.11 20.01
C TRP A 79 7.59 -1.02 19.39
N ASN A 80 8.06 -2.05 20.10
CA ASN A 80 9.10 -2.92 19.58
C ASN A 80 8.52 -3.95 18.60
N ILE A 81 8.63 -3.68 17.29
CA ILE A 81 8.10 -4.54 16.22
C ILE A 81 8.65 -5.98 16.23
N PHE A 82 9.81 -6.23 16.86
CA PHE A 82 10.38 -7.58 16.97
C PHE A 82 9.73 -8.43 18.06
N PHE A 83 8.94 -7.81 18.94
CA PHE A 83 8.26 -8.48 20.06
C PHE A 83 6.77 -8.12 20.09
N PRO A 84 6.00 -8.49 19.05
CA PRO A 84 4.57 -8.21 18.99
C PRO A 84 3.79 -9.06 20.00
N GLU A 85 2.82 -8.46 20.69
CA GLU A 85 2.01 -9.10 21.74
C GLU A 85 0.53 -9.16 21.39
N VAL A 86 -0.17 -10.20 21.84
CA VAL A 86 -1.65 -10.31 21.78
C VAL A 86 -2.26 -10.33 23.17
N SER A 87 -3.50 -9.89 23.33
CA SER A 87 -4.09 -9.70 24.68
C SER A 87 -4.86 -10.90 25.23
N TRP A 88 -4.92 -12.02 24.51
CA TRP A 88 -5.68 -13.21 24.94
C TRP A 88 -4.86 -14.23 25.72
N THR A 89 -3.53 -14.08 25.81
CA THR A 89 -2.73 -14.95 26.67
C THR A 89 -2.73 -14.40 28.10
N GLY A 90 -2.50 -15.28 29.08
CA GLY A 90 -2.58 -14.94 30.50
C GLY A 90 -1.51 -13.94 30.98
N PRO A 91 -1.24 -13.88 32.30
CA PRO A 91 -0.28 -12.93 32.86
C PRO A 91 1.13 -13.10 32.26
N GLY A 92 1.64 -12.03 31.62
CA GLY A 92 2.98 -11.99 31.04
C GLY A 92 3.02 -11.25 29.70
N PRO A 93 4.22 -11.00 29.16
CA PRO A 93 4.33 -10.57 27.77
C PRO A 93 3.84 -11.68 26.87
N SER A 94 2.87 -11.36 26.04
CA SER A 94 2.14 -12.33 25.23
C SER A 94 2.70 -12.41 23.82
N TYR A 95 4.02 -12.57 23.73
CA TYR A 95 4.74 -12.49 22.46
C TYR A 95 4.31 -13.57 21.48
N GLN A 96 4.18 -13.20 20.21
CA GLN A 96 3.73 -14.10 19.15
C GLN A 96 4.75 -14.14 18.02
N GLY A 97 5.39 -15.30 17.83
CA GLY A 97 6.25 -15.57 16.69
C GLY A 97 5.43 -15.88 15.45
N ARG A 98 5.06 -14.84 14.68
CA ARG A 98 4.33 -14.96 13.40
C ARG A 98 5.12 -14.26 12.29
N GLU A 99 4.51 -14.02 11.13
CA GLU A 99 5.12 -13.16 10.11
C GLU A 99 5.54 -11.80 10.67
N PHE A 100 6.41 -11.10 9.96
CA PHE A 100 6.81 -9.75 10.34
C PHE A 100 5.58 -8.83 10.42
N GLN A 101 5.32 -8.27 11.62
CA GLN A 101 4.05 -7.63 11.97
C GLN A 101 3.90 -6.19 11.41
N ILE A 102 4.22 -6.00 10.13
CA ILE A 102 4.15 -4.70 9.47
C ILE A 102 2.71 -4.17 9.40
N VAL A 103 1.73 -5.04 9.17
CA VAL A 103 0.31 -4.65 9.11
C VAL A 103 -0.12 -4.10 10.48
N SER A 104 0.05 -4.89 11.54
CA SER A 104 -0.27 -4.49 12.91
C SER A 104 0.45 -3.20 13.33
N TYR A 105 1.71 -3.02 12.92
CA TYR A 105 2.48 -1.82 13.24
C TYR A 105 1.97 -0.58 12.52
N LEU A 106 1.63 -0.68 11.23
CA LEU A 106 1.01 0.41 10.48
C LEU A 106 -0.37 0.76 11.04
N THR A 107 -1.17 -0.24 11.39
CA THR A 107 -2.46 -0.03 12.07
C THR A 107 -2.28 0.69 13.40
N ALA A 108 -1.24 0.36 14.19
CA ALA A 108 -0.92 1.07 15.42
C ALA A 108 -0.57 2.55 15.18
N LEU A 109 0.15 2.86 14.10
CA LEU A 109 0.41 4.25 13.70
C LEU A 109 -0.87 4.98 13.30
N LEU A 110 -1.80 4.32 12.59
CA LEU A 110 -3.10 4.90 12.24
C LEU A 110 -3.93 5.17 13.50
N TYR A 111 -3.97 4.23 14.43
CA TYR A 111 -4.58 4.41 15.75
C TYR A 111 -3.96 5.60 16.51
N GLN A 112 -2.65 5.78 16.46
CA GLN A 112 -1.97 6.91 17.10
C GLN A 112 -2.32 8.27 16.47
N LEU A 113 -2.58 8.31 15.16
CA LEU A 113 -2.87 9.54 14.41
C LEU A 113 -4.35 9.91 14.41
N PHE A 114 -5.23 8.91 14.30
CA PHE A 114 -6.67 9.10 14.06
C PHE A 114 -7.55 8.58 15.20
N GLY A 115 -6.97 7.90 16.19
CA GLY A 115 -7.71 7.17 17.21
C GLY A 115 -8.07 5.76 16.77
N TRP A 116 -8.54 4.95 17.72
CA TRP A 116 -8.90 3.56 17.48
C TRP A 116 -10.16 3.43 16.63
N HIS A 117 -10.10 2.57 15.61
CA HIS A 117 -11.23 2.26 14.74
C HIS A 117 -11.14 0.82 14.22
N ASP A 118 -12.24 0.06 14.26
CA ASP A 118 -12.30 -1.34 13.82
C ASP A 118 -11.82 -1.59 12.39
N TRP A 119 -11.94 -0.59 11.51
CA TRP A 119 -11.70 -0.74 10.08
C TRP A 119 -10.24 -0.51 9.64
N PHE A 120 -9.34 -0.13 10.56
CA PHE A 120 -7.91 0.01 10.24
C PHE A 120 -7.13 -1.30 10.34
N GLY A 121 -7.67 -2.33 11.00
CA GLY A 121 -7.05 -3.66 11.11
C GLY A 121 -7.71 -4.53 12.15
#